data_AF-F9U677-F1
#
_entry.id   AF-F9U677-F1
#
_cell.length_a   1.000
_cell.length_b   1.000
_cell.length_c   1.000
_cell.angle_alpha   90.00
_cell.angle_beta   90.00
_cell.angle_gamma   90.00
#
_symmetry.space_group_name_H-M   'P 1'
#
loop_
_entity.id
_entity.type
_entity.pdbx_description
1 polymer ?
#
loop_
_entity_poly.entity_id
_entity_poly.type
_entity_poly.pdbx_seq_one_letter_code
_entity_poly.pdbx_strand_id
1 'polypeptide(L)'
;MDSAIGNSVCISQSFSDGSLGTVHDLANGSKAFSKERLEVFAAGRVLQLDNFRRLVGFGWPGFKSMNLWRQDKGQRACAAAFVEALRSGGPAPIPLEEILEVSRVAIEMAETA
;
A
#
# COMPACT_ATOMS: atom_id res chain seq x y z
N MET A 1 -25.59 -10.81 15.76
CA MET A 1 -24.16 -10.42 15.64
C MET A 1 -23.58 -11.36 14.60
N ASP A 2 -23.72 -10.98 13.33
CA ASP A 2 -23.08 -11.74 12.25
C ASP A 2 -21.58 -11.69 12.50
N SER A 3 -20.97 -12.87 12.58
CA SER A 3 -19.56 -12.98 12.94
C SER A 3 -18.73 -12.21 11.91
N ALA A 4 -17.89 -11.28 12.37
CA ALA A 4 -16.99 -10.42 11.60
C ALA A 4 -15.90 -11.16 10.79
N ILE A 5 -16.09 -12.46 10.53
CA ILE A 5 -15.16 -13.36 9.85
C ILE A 5 -15.29 -13.21 8.32
N GLY A 6 -16.42 -12.72 7.81
CA GLY A 6 -16.74 -12.76 6.38
C GLY A 6 -15.99 -11.79 5.45
N ASN A 7 -15.28 -10.79 5.98
CA ASN A 7 -14.63 -9.74 5.16
C ASN A 7 -13.12 -9.66 5.41
N SER A 8 -12.44 -10.80 5.58
CA SER A 8 -10.97 -10.82 5.71
C SER A 8 -10.36 -11.72 4.64
N VAL A 9 -9.26 -11.28 4.04
CA VAL A 9 -8.54 -12.02 3.00
C VAL A 9 -7.03 -11.93 3.21
N CYS A 10 -6.33 -13.02 2.92
CA CYS A 10 -4.87 -13.08 2.90
C CYS A 10 -4.43 -13.48 1.49
N ILE A 11 -3.68 -12.60 0.84
CA ILE A 11 -3.20 -12.77 -0.53
C ILE A 11 -1.68 -12.89 -0.50
N SER A 12 -1.12 -13.81 -1.28
CA SER A 12 0.31 -13.93 -1.53
C SER A 12 0.57 -13.97 -3.04
N GLN A 13 1.48 -13.12 -3.51
CA GLN A 13 1.81 -12.98 -4.92
C GLN A 13 3.33 -13.02 -5.14
N SER A 14 3.76 -13.72 -6.18
CA SER A 14 5.10 -13.64 -6.72
C SER A 14 5.13 -12.71 -7.94
N PHE A 15 6.14 -11.85 -8.01
CA PHE A 15 6.35 -10.93 -9.13
C PHE A 15 7.41 -11.46 -10.09
N SER A 16 7.44 -10.91 -11.31
CA SER A 16 8.36 -11.33 -12.37
C SER A 16 9.84 -11.08 -12.05
N ASP A 17 10.13 -10.13 -11.17
CA ASP A 17 11.47 -9.84 -10.66
C ASP A 17 11.92 -10.77 -9.52
N GLY A 18 11.07 -11.73 -9.14
CA GLY A 18 11.30 -12.68 -8.05
C GLY A 18 10.95 -12.14 -6.66
N SER A 19 10.43 -10.91 -6.56
CA SER A 19 9.91 -10.39 -5.29
C SER A 19 8.60 -11.09 -4.88
N LEU A 20 8.31 -11.03 -3.58
CA LEU A 20 7.09 -11.58 -2.98
C LEU A 20 6.33 -10.46 -2.27
N GLY A 21 5.03 -10.39 -2.51
CA GLY A 21 4.13 -9.48 -1.82
C GLY A 21 3.03 -10.25 -1.11
N THR A 22 2.74 -9.87 0.14
CA THR A 22 1.60 -10.39 0.89
C THR A 22 0.70 -9.25 1.35
N VAL A 23 -0.61 -9.46 1.23
CA VAL A 23 -1.62 -8.49 1.67
C VAL A 23 -2.55 -9.20 2.65
N HIS A 24 -2.65 -8.66 3.86
CA HIS A 24 -3.62 -9.09 4.85
C HIS A 24 -4.67 -7.99 5.01
N ASP A 25 -5.88 -8.21 4.50
CA ASP A 25 -7.04 -7.38 4.78
C ASP A 25 -7.85 -8.06 5.89
N LEU A 26 -7.91 -7.44 7.08
CA LEU A 26 -8.47 -8.04 8.28
C LEU A 26 -9.55 -7.12 8.88
N ALA A 27 -10.81 -7.52 8.75
CA ALA A 27 -11.97 -6.72 9.18
C ALA A 27 -12.39 -6.94 10.64
N ASN A 28 -11.77 -7.86 11.36
CA ASN A 28 -12.13 -8.23 12.74
C ASN A 28 -11.30 -7.51 13.82
N GLY A 29 -10.55 -6.46 13.44
CA GLY A 29 -9.66 -5.70 14.34
C GLY A 29 -10.35 -4.60 15.17
N SER A 30 -9.70 -4.18 16.25
CA SER A 30 -10.15 -3.04 17.07
C SER A 30 -9.90 -1.71 16.38
N LYS A 31 -10.83 -0.76 16.50
CA LYS A 31 -10.66 0.63 16.03
C LYS A 31 -9.51 1.38 16.72
N ALA A 32 -9.03 0.88 17.87
CA ALA A 32 -7.88 1.43 18.57
C ALA A 32 -6.53 1.06 17.93
N PHE A 33 -6.51 0.07 17.02
CA PHE A 33 -5.31 -0.41 16.36
C PHE A 33 -5.00 0.40 15.09
N SER A 34 -3.72 0.49 14.73
CA SER A 34 -3.27 1.09 13.46
C SER A 34 -3.87 0.33 12.28
N LYS A 35 -4.48 1.04 11.33
CA LYS A 35 -5.21 0.40 10.23
C LYS A 35 -4.32 -0.10 9.10
N GLU A 36 -3.10 0.41 9.01
CA GLU A 36 -2.24 0.26 7.83
C GLU A 36 -0.82 -0.02 8.30
N ARG A 37 -0.22 -1.07 7.76
CA ARG A 37 1.19 -1.39 7.98
C ARG A 37 1.78 -1.91 6.68
N LEU A 38 2.95 -1.38 6.33
CA LEU A 38 3.73 -1.84 5.18
C LEU A 38 5.15 -2.14 5.66
N GLU A 39 5.66 -3.30 5.26
CA GLU A 39 7.03 -3.71 5.50
C GLU A 39 7.67 -4.11 4.17
N VAL A 40 8.85 -3.56 3.90
CA VAL A 40 9.61 -3.84 2.67
C VAL A 40 10.98 -4.36 3.07
N PHE A 41 11.29 -5.58 2.64
CA PHE A 41 12.56 -6.25 2.89
C PHE A 41 13.38 -6.26 1.60
N ALA A 42 14.57 -5.66 1.63
CA ALA A 42 15.44 -5.59 0.46
C ALA A 42 16.92 -5.61 0.85
N ALA A 43 17.67 -6.56 0.28
CA ALA A 43 19.13 -6.64 0.42
C ALA A 43 19.66 -6.52 1.87
N GLY A 44 19.03 -7.25 2.81
CA GLY A 44 19.40 -7.23 4.24
C GLY A 44 18.93 -5.99 5.01
N ARG A 45 18.03 -5.20 4.43
CA ARG A 45 17.49 -3.96 5.01
C ARG A 45 15.97 -4.01 5.06
N VAL A 46 15.39 -3.23 5.97
CA VAL A 46 13.93 -3.18 6.14
C VAL A 46 13.44 -1.74 6.27
N LEU A 47 12.36 -1.42 5.58
CA LEU A 47 11.54 -0.24 5.86
C LEU A 47 10.20 -0.69 6.41
N GLN A 48 9.76 -0.05 7.49
CA GLN A 48 8.48 -0.32 8.13
C GLN A 48 7.71 0.98 8.26
N LEU A 49 6.58 1.07 7.56
CA LEU A 49 5.63 2.17 7.67
C LEU A 49 4.47 1.74 8.57
N ASP A 50 4.23 2.52 9.62
CA ASP A 50 3.08 2.39 10.50
C ASP A 50 2.11 3.54 10.24
N ASN A 51 0.93 3.16 9.74
CA ASN A 51 -0.28 3.97 9.69
C ASN A 51 -0.13 5.32 8.96
N PHE A 52 0.71 5.36 7.92
CA PHE A 52 1.07 6.58 7.17
C PHE A 52 1.62 7.72 8.06
N ARG A 53 2.28 7.39 9.18
CA ARG A 53 2.82 8.38 10.13
C ARG A 53 4.27 8.15 10.50
N ARG A 54 4.66 6.91 10.73
CA ARG A 54 5.99 6.56 11.22
C ARG A 54 6.65 5.61 10.23
N LEU A 55 7.74 6.05 9.63
CA LEU A 55 8.62 5.21 8.83
C LEU A 55 9.88 4.91 9.64
N VAL A 56 10.24 3.64 9.78
CA VAL A 56 11.46 3.19 10.49
C VAL A 56 12.31 2.38 9.52
N GLY A 57 13.61 2.67 9.50
CA GLY A 57 14.61 1.92 8.75
C GLY A 57 15.46 1.03 9.66
N PHE A 58 15.68 -0.20 9.21
CA PHE A 58 16.57 -1.17 9.85
C PHE A 58 17.66 -1.55 8.85
N GLY A 59 18.93 -1.42 9.25
CA GLY A 59 20.06 -1.64 8.35
C GLY A 59 20.14 -0.64 7.18
N TRP A 60 19.46 0.51 7.27
CA TRP A 60 19.39 1.52 6.21
C TRP A 60 20.46 2.62 6.42
N PRO A 61 21.51 2.72 5.58
CA PRO A 61 22.54 3.73 5.75
C PRO A 61 21.96 5.14 5.63
N GLY A 62 22.29 6.01 6.59
CA GLY A 62 21.84 7.41 6.58
C GLY A 62 20.37 7.64 6.92
N PHE A 63 19.58 6.59 7.15
CA PHE A 63 18.16 6.71 7.48
C PHE A 63 17.79 5.84 8.69
N LYS A 64 17.21 6.45 9.72
CA LYS A 64 16.74 5.73 10.91
C LYS A 64 15.22 5.78 11.04
N SER A 65 14.64 6.97 10.99
CA SER A 65 13.19 7.12 11.06
C SER A 65 12.73 8.48 10.56
N MET A 66 11.44 8.54 10.22
CA MET A 66 10.69 9.75 9.92
C MET A 66 9.34 9.66 10.63
N ASN A 67 8.93 10.73 11.32
CA ASN A 67 7.67 10.79 12.03
C ASN A 67 6.87 12.03 11.59
N LEU A 68 5.62 11.80 11.21
CA LEU A 68 4.66 12.84 10.90
C LEU A 68 3.72 13.07 12.09
N TRP A 69 3.38 14.33 12.31
CA TRP A 69 2.40 14.72 13.34
C TRP A 69 1.01 14.17 13.06
N ARG A 70 0.63 14.06 11.78
CA ARG A 70 -0.66 13.54 11.30
C ARG A 70 -0.44 12.53 10.19
N GLN A 71 -1.44 11.68 9.94
CA GLN A 71 -1.41 10.77 8.78
C GLN A 71 -1.33 11.58 7.49
N ASP A 72 -0.47 11.13 6.57
CA ASP A 72 -0.48 11.62 5.20
C ASP A 72 -0.62 10.43 4.23
N LYS A 73 -1.84 10.23 3.74
CA LYS A 73 -2.16 9.21 2.74
C LYS A 73 -1.98 9.70 1.30
N GLY A 74 -1.43 10.90 1.09
CA GLY A 74 -1.16 11.44 -0.24
C GLY A 74 -2.36 11.99 -1.01
N GLN A 75 -3.56 12.05 -0.41
CA GLN A 75 -4.79 12.51 -1.09
C GLN A 75 -4.65 13.89 -1.74
N ARG A 76 -4.06 14.86 -1.02
CA ARG A 76 -3.80 16.20 -1.58
C ARG A 76 -2.81 16.17 -2.74
N ALA A 77 -1.76 15.36 -2.64
CA ALA A 77 -0.76 15.21 -3.68
C ALA A 77 -1.35 14.56 -4.94
N CYS A 78 -2.19 13.54 -4.77
CA CYS A 78 -2.93 12.89 -5.86
C CYS A 78 -3.82 13.89 -6.61
N ALA A 79 -4.67 14.65 -5.88
CA ALA A 79 -5.53 15.66 -6.50
C ALA A 79 -4.73 16.76 -7.21
N ALA A 80 -3.62 17.20 -6.61
CA ALA A 80 -2.73 18.18 -7.23
C ALA A 80 -2.08 17.66 -8.52
N ALA A 81 -1.57 16.43 -8.52
CA ALA A 81 -0.98 15.79 -9.69
C ALA A 81 -2.00 15.65 -10.84
N PHE A 82 -3.25 15.30 -10.51
CA PHE A 82 -4.33 15.23 -11.49
C PHE A 82 -4.61 16.59 -12.14
N VAL A 83 -4.79 17.65 -11.33
CA VAL A 83 -5.04 19.01 -11.85
C VAL A 83 -3.86 19.51 -12.69
N GLU A 84 -2.63 19.20 -12.28
CA GLU A 84 -1.44 19.59 -13.03
C GLU A 84 -1.33 18.88 -14.37
N ALA A 85 -1.65 17.59 -14.44
CA ALA A 85 -1.71 16.84 -15.70
C ALA A 85 -2.72 17.47 -16.68
N LEU A 86 -3.89 17.89 -16.20
CA LEU A 86 -4.89 18.59 -17.01
C LEU A 86 -4.40 19.96 -17.52
N ARG A 87 -3.70 20.72 -16.67
CA ARG A 87 -3.20 22.06 -17.02
C ARG A 87 -2.04 22.02 -18.02
N SER A 88 -1.13 21.08 -17.82
CA SER A 88 0.08 20.93 -18.64
C SER A 88 -0.15 20.13 -19.92
N GLY A 89 -1.29 19.43 -20.05
CA GLY A 89 -1.51 18.46 -21.11
C GLY A 89 -0.60 17.24 -20.98
N GLY A 90 -0.09 16.97 -19.77
CA GLY A 90 0.79 15.85 -19.47
C GLY A 90 0.07 14.52 -19.40
N PRO A 91 0.82 13.41 -19.22
CA PRO A 91 0.22 12.09 -19.05
C PRO A 91 -0.62 12.01 -17.77
N ALA A 92 -1.54 11.06 -17.72
CA ALA A 92 -2.29 10.76 -16.50
C ALA A 92 -1.32 10.38 -15.36
N PRO A 93 -1.55 10.83 -14.11
CA PRO A 93 -0.66 10.51 -12.99
C PRO A 93 -0.54 9.01 -12.68
N ILE A 94 -1.57 8.24 -13.04
CA ILE A 94 -1.56 6.77 -13.00
C ILE A 94 -1.91 6.31 -14.42
N PRO A 95 -1.02 5.56 -15.11
CA PRO A 95 -1.28 5.03 -16.44
C PRO A 95 -2.52 4.13 -16.48
N LEU A 96 -3.23 4.14 -17.60
CA LEU A 96 -4.42 3.30 -17.77
C LEU A 96 -4.06 1.81 -17.76
N GLU A 97 -2.94 1.42 -18.38
CA GLU A 97 -2.49 0.03 -18.34
C GLU A 97 -2.29 -0.50 -16.92
N GLU A 98 -1.73 0.31 -16.01
CA GLU A 98 -1.50 -0.09 -14.61
C GLU A 98 -2.84 -0.28 -13.87
N ILE A 99 -3.82 0.61 -14.11
CA ILE A 99 -5.17 0.48 -13.53
C ILE A 99 -5.84 -0.82 -13.99
N LEU A 100 -5.74 -1.13 -15.29
CA LEU A 100 -6.32 -2.35 -15.86
C LEU A 100 -5.62 -3.60 -15.35
N GLU A 101 -4.29 -3.59 -15.26
CA GLU A 101 -3.49 -4.70 -14.75
C GLU A 101 -3.84 -5.02 -13.31
N VAL A 102 -3.79 -4.04 -12.41
CA VAL A 102 -4.11 -4.22 -10.99
C VAL A 102 -5.56 -4.68 -10.80
N SER A 103 -6.51 -4.12 -11.56
CA SER A 103 -7.92 -4.53 -11.48
C SER A 103 -8.11 -5.99 -11.91
N ARG A 104 -7.50 -6.41 -13.02
CA ARG A 104 -7.55 -7.79 -13.50
C ARG A 104 -6.99 -8.75 -12.45
N VAL A 105 -5.79 -8.47 -11.93
CA VAL A 105 -5.12 -9.30 -10.92
C VAL A 105 -5.95 -9.40 -9.64
N ALA A 106 -6.53 -8.29 -9.17
CA ALA A 106 -7.37 -8.32 -7.97
C ALA A 106 -8.63 -9.19 -8.13
N ILE A 107 -9.26 -9.14 -9.31
CA ILE A 107 -10.42 -9.99 -9.64
C ILE A 107 -9.99 -11.46 -9.70
N GLU A 108 -8.90 -11.78 -10.40
CA GLU A 108 -8.36 -13.14 -10.48
C GLU A 108 -8.04 -13.71 -9.10
N MET A 109 -7.45 -12.91 -8.21
CA MET A 109 -7.16 -13.32 -6.84
C MET A 109 -8.43 -13.60 -6.03
N ALA A 110 -9.46 -12.77 -6.18
CA ALA A 110 -10.73 -12.94 -5.47
C ALA A 110 -11.49 -14.21 -5.89
N GLU A 111 -11.29 -14.70 -7.11
CA GLU A 111 -11.86 -15.98 -7.57
C GLU A 111 -11.14 -17.20 -6.98
N THR A 112 -9.93 -17.02 -6.47
CA THR A 112 -9.09 -18.10 -5.91
C THR A 112 -8.99 -18.12 -4.38
N ALA A 113 -9.56 -17.12 -3.71
CA ALA A 113 -9.47 -16.88 -2.26
C ALA A 113 -10.62 -17.52 -1.45
#